data_AF-A0A495Y0A1-F1
#
_entry.id   AF-A0A495Y0A1-F1
#
_cell.length_a   1.000
_cell.length_b   1.000
_cell.length_c   1.000
_cell.angle_alpha   90.00
_cell.angle_beta   90.00
_cell.angle_gamma   90.00
#
_symmetry.space_group_name_H-M   'P 1'
#
loop_
_entity.id
_entity.type
_entity.pdbx_description
1 polymer ?
#
loop_
_entity_poly.entity_id
_entity_poly.type
_entity_poly.pdbx_seq_one_letter_code
_entity_poly.pdbx_strand_id
1 'polypeptide(L)'
;MNEDRTREQQTLAGSEPGWMPPGVTGESTSSPSPAAPSKAECSEALLRVFEFLDGELGPDDCAKIQAHLDECAPCLQEYDLDTTLKAIVKRSCGSEQAPDVLRSTIMSRISLTVVELEQGR
;
A
#
# COMPACT_ATOMS: atom_id res chain seq x y z
N MET A 1 10.39 -31.51 -53.81
CA MET A 1 11.29 -30.44 -54.28
C MET A 1 10.55 -29.12 -54.24
N ASN A 2 10.92 -28.04 -53.57
CA ASN A 2 11.99 -27.64 -52.63
C ASN A 2 11.36 -26.42 -51.92
N GLU A 3 11.25 -26.39 -50.59
CA GLU A 3 12.15 -25.70 -49.64
C GLU A 3 12.15 -24.16 -49.71
N ASP A 4 12.09 -23.60 -48.50
CA ASP A 4 12.54 -22.27 -48.08
C ASP A 4 11.66 -21.05 -48.32
N ARG A 5 10.93 -20.67 -47.26
CA ARG A 5 11.02 -19.29 -46.79
C ARG A 5 10.92 -19.25 -45.27
N THR A 6 12.10 -19.36 -44.68
CA THR A 6 12.45 -18.85 -43.36
C THR A 6 11.81 -17.48 -43.12
N ARG A 7 10.86 -17.39 -42.18
CA ARG A 7 10.49 -16.11 -41.56
C ARG A 7 10.36 -16.31 -40.06
N GLU A 8 11.50 -16.13 -39.44
CA GLU A 8 11.70 -15.77 -38.04
C GLU A 8 10.65 -14.74 -37.62
N GLN A 9 9.77 -15.11 -36.70
CA GLN A 9 9.05 -14.17 -35.85
C GLN A 9 9.29 -14.60 -34.41
N GLN A 10 10.51 -14.26 -34.01
CA GLN A 10 10.95 -14.16 -32.64
C GLN A 10 10.13 -13.06 -31.96
N THR A 11 9.24 -13.43 -31.06
CA THR A 11 8.60 -12.49 -30.12
C THR A 11 9.07 -12.85 -28.73
N LEU A 12 9.52 -11.81 -28.03
CA LEU A 12 10.41 -11.87 -26.90
C LEU A 12 9.75 -12.54 -25.68
N ALA A 13 10.47 -13.50 -25.10
CA ALA A 13 10.24 -13.96 -23.74
C ALA A 13 10.38 -12.79 -22.76
N GLY A 14 9.44 -12.71 -21.82
CA GLY A 14 9.27 -11.62 -20.87
C GLY A 14 10.49 -11.37 -20.00
N SER A 15 10.80 -10.10 -19.81
CA SER A 15 11.54 -9.61 -18.67
C SER A 15 10.52 -9.14 -17.64
N GLU A 16 10.10 -10.03 -16.75
CA GLU A 16 9.43 -9.63 -15.50
C GLU A 16 10.51 -9.08 -14.56
N PRO A 17 10.47 -7.79 -14.16
CA PRO A 17 11.27 -7.35 -13.03
C PRO A 17 10.64 -7.94 -11.76
N GLY A 18 11.30 -8.97 -11.22
CA GLY A 18 10.95 -9.57 -9.95
C GLY A 18 10.92 -8.52 -8.83
N TRP A 19 9.73 -8.30 -8.28
CA TRP A 19 9.53 -7.51 -7.07
C TRP A 19 10.29 -8.16 -5.91
N MET A 20 11.30 -7.48 -5.38
CA MET A 20 11.97 -7.87 -4.15
C MET A 20 11.41 -7.03 -2.98
N PRO A 21 10.96 -7.65 -1.88
CA PRO A 21 10.54 -6.89 -0.70
C PRO A 21 11.77 -6.33 0.04
N PRO A 22 11.76 -5.07 0.50
CA PRO A 22 12.80 -4.58 1.39
C PRO A 22 12.67 -5.23 2.78
N GLY A 23 13.82 -5.67 3.29
CA GLY A 23 13.96 -6.30 4.59
C GLY A 23 13.61 -5.37 5.75
N VAL A 24 12.90 -5.93 6.71
CA VAL A 24 12.71 -5.36 8.05
C VAL A 24 14.02 -5.46 8.83
N THR A 25 14.67 -4.32 9.06
CA THR A 25 15.59 -4.17 10.19
C THR A 25 15.03 -3.07 11.07
N GLY A 26 14.08 -3.46 11.92
CA GLY A 26 13.47 -2.59 12.91
C GLY A 26 14.29 -2.60 14.19
N GLU A 27 15.20 -1.64 14.31
CA GLU A 27 15.49 -0.98 15.59
C GLU A 27 16.19 0.35 15.31
N SER A 28 15.44 1.45 15.44
CA SER A 28 16.02 2.79 15.61
C SER A 28 15.00 3.65 16.34
N THR A 29 15.10 3.63 17.66
CA THR A 29 14.51 4.63 18.54
C THR A 29 15.16 5.98 18.25
N SER A 30 14.52 6.80 17.43
CA SER A 30 14.91 8.20 17.22
C SER A 30 13.96 9.11 17.97
N SER A 31 14.45 9.70 19.06
CA SER A 31 13.81 10.81 19.77
C SER A 31 13.95 12.11 18.95
N PRO A 32 12.92 12.95 18.81
CA PRO A 32 13.05 14.22 18.09
C PRO A 32 13.62 15.34 18.97
N SER A 33 14.43 16.19 18.34
CA SER A 33 15.04 17.43 18.85
C SER A 33 14.40 18.62 18.10
N PRO A 34 14.21 19.82 18.70
CA PRO A 34 13.29 20.85 18.20
C PRO A 34 13.85 21.74 17.07
N ALA A 35 14.59 21.16 16.11
CA ALA A 35 14.98 21.86 14.88
C ALA A 35 14.21 21.25 13.70
N ALA A 36 13.92 22.07 12.68
CA ALA A 36 13.16 21.70 11.49
C ALA A 36 13.47 20.27 10.98
N PRO A 37 12.46 19.53 10.49
CA PRO A 37 12.59 18.12 10.17
C PRO A 37 13.75 17.86 9.21
N SER A 38 14.58 16.89 9.54
CA SER A 38 15.73 16.52 8.73
C SER A 38 15.29 15.80 7.46
N LYS A 39 16.16 15.80 6.45
CA LYS A 39 15.91 15.06 5.20
C LYS A 39 15.68 13.55 5.42
N ALA A 40 16.31 12.98 6.45
CA ALA A 40 16.13 11.58 6.81
C ALA A 40 14.72 11.32 7.35
N GLU A 41 14.22 12.19 8.23
CA GLU A 41 12.86 12.11 8.77
C GLU A 41 11.81 12.32 7.68
N CYS A 42 12.03 13.23 6.74
CA CYS A 42 11.17 13.37 5.56
C CYS A 42 11.13 12.09 4.72
N SER A 43 12.27 11.45 4.50
CA SER A 43 12.34 10.21 3.72
C SER A 43 11.64 9.06 4.42
N GLU A 44 11.74 8.96 5.74
CA GLU A 44 11.04 7.95 6.53
C GLU A 44 9.54 8.18 6.53
N ALA A 45 9.10 9.44 6.73
CA ALA A 45 7.69 9.81 6.69
C ALA A 45 7.05 9.50 5.34
N LEU A 46 7.73 9.85 4.23
CA LEU A 46 7.26 9.55 2.88
C LEU A 46 7.26 8.04 2.56
N LEU A 47 8.19 7.26 3.13
CA LEU A 47 8.18 5.81 2.94
C LEU A 47 6.93 5.15 3.57
N ARG A 48 6.45 5.70 4.69
CA ARG A 48 5.30 5.17 5.43
C ARG A 48 3.97 5.87 5.12
N VAL A 49 3.98 6.91 4.27
CA VAL A 49 2.79 7.72 3.97
C VAL A 49 1.65 6.90 3.35
N PHE A 50 1.97 5.88 2.57
CA PHE A 50 0.97 5.00 1.96
C PHE A 50 0.23 4.16 3.00
N GLU A 51 0.96 3.58 3.96
CA GLU A 51 0.39 2.82 5.07
C GLU A 51 -0.47 3.72 5.96
N PHE A 52 -0.03 4.96 6.19
CA PHE A 52 -0.83 5.97 6.88
C PHE A 52 -2.14 6.27 6.11
N LEU A 53 -2.07 6.46 4.80
CA LEU A 53 -3.23 6.71 3.94
C LEU A 53 -4.22 5.53 3.88
N ASP A 54 -3.72 4.29 4.00
CA ASP A 54 -4.55 3.08 4.01
C ASP A 54 -5.05 2.70 5.42
N GLY A 55 -4.57 3.39 6.46
CA GLY A 55 -4.95 3.14 7.85
C GLY A 55 -4.31 1.87 8.43
N GLU A 56 -3.16 1.46 7.90
CA GLU A 56 -2.44 0.24 8.29
C GLU A 56 -1.39 0.48 9.40
N LEU A 57 -1.22 1.74 9.83
CA LEU A 57 -0.31 2.11 10.91
C LEU A 57 -0.96 1.99 12.30
N GLY A 58 -0.12 1.69 13.29
CA GLY A 58 -0.51 1.78 14.70
C GLY A 58 -0.75 3.23 15.15
N PRO A 59 -1.46 3.44 16.27
CA PRO A 59 -1.84 4.79 16.74
C PRO A 59 -0.63 5.70 16.99
N ASP A 60 0.47 5.15 17.52
CA ASP A 60 1.69 5.91 17.78
C ASP A 60 2.37 6.38 16.48
N ASP A 61 2.40 5.52 15.46
CA ASP A 61 3.03 5.84 14.18
C ASP A 61 2.16 6.80 13.36
N CYS A 62 0.83 6.67 13.41
CA CYS A 62 -0.10 7.67 12.89
C CYS A 62 0.17 9.06 13.49
N ALA A 63 0.36 9.15 14.81
CA ALA A 63 0.64 10.42 15.48
C ALA A 63 1.98 11.03 15.03
N LYS A 64 3.03 10.22 14.84
CA LYS A 64 4.33 10.68 14.33
C LYS A 64 4.23 11.24 12.92
N ILE A 65 3.56 10.52 12.01
CA ILE A 65 3.38 10.97 10.63
C ILE A 65 2.56 12.25 10.59
N GLN A 66 1.47 12.33 11.37
CA GLN A 66 0.65 13.53 11.47
C GLN A 66 1.46 14.74 11.94
N ALA A 67 2.22 14.60 13.03
CA ALA A 67 3.06 15.68 13.55
C ALA A 67 4.11 16.14 12.50
N HIS A 68 4.71 15.20 11.76
CA HIS A 68 5.63 15.55 10.69
C HIS A 68 4.94 16.34 9.57
N LEU A 69 3.74 15.93 9.12
CA LEU A 69 2.99 16.64 8.09
C LEU A 69 2.58 18.05 8.53
N ASP A 70 2.28 18.25 9.82
CA ASP A 70 1.94 19.56 10.39
C ASP A 70 3.15 20.52 10.42
N GLU A 71 4.37 20.00 10.54
CA GLU A 71 5.61 20.78 10.63
C GLU A 71 6.35 20.89 9.28
N CYS A 72 6.05 20.02 8.32
CA CYS A 72 6.80 19.84 7.08
C CYS A 72 5.95 20.10 5.83
N ALA A 73 5.89 21.36 5.40
CA ALA A 73 5.20 21.77 4.17
C ALA A 73 5.54 20.95 2.90
N PRO A 74 6.80 20.58 2.60
CA PRO A 74 7.08 19.77 1.41
C PRO A 74 6.51 18.35 1.50
N CYS A 75 6.52 17.72 2.68
CA CYS A 75 5.92 16.40 2.85
C CYS A 75 4.38 16.46 2.78
N LEU A 76 3.77 17.55 3.26
CA LEU A 76 2.34 17.79 3.10
C LEU A 76 1.92 17.90 1.63
N GLN A 77 2.74 18.55 0.78
CA GLN A 77 2.46 18.64 -0.65
C GLN A 77 2.47 17.27 -1.35
N GLU A 78 3.43 16.42 -1.01
CA GLU A 78 3.48 15.04 -1.55
C GLU A 78 2.28 14.22 -1.05
N TYR A 79 1.92 14.34 0.23
CA TYR A 79 0.73 13.70 0.80
C TYR A 79 -0.56 14.10 0.08
N ASP A 80 -0.74 15.39 -0.22
CA ASP A 80 -1.92 15.89 -0.94
C ASP A 80 -2.00 15.33 -2.37
N LEU A 81 -0.84 15.17 -3.03
CA LEU A 81 -0.75 14.53 -4.35
C LEU A 81 -1.20 13.08 -4.27
N ASP A 82 -0.65 12.30 -3.33
CA ASP A 82 -1.00 10.88 -3.15
C ASP A 82 -2.47 10.69 -2.78
N THR A 83 -3.01 11.57 -1.93
CA THR A 83 -4.43 11.58 -1.56
C THR A 83 -5.31 11.84 -2.79
N THR A 84 -4.93 12.81 -3.62
CA THR A 84 -5.63 13.12 -4.87
C THR A 84 -5.58 11.93 -5.83
N LEU A 85 -4.42 11.28 -5.96
CA LEU A 85 -4.24 10.10 -6.79
C LEU A 85 -5.14 8.95 -6.30
N LYS A 86 -5.13 8.63 -5.01
CA LYS A 86 -6.01 7.64 -4.40
C LYS A 86 -7.49 7.95 -4.66
N ALA A 87 -7.89 9.23 -4.57
CA ALA A 87 -9.26 9.64 -4.86
C ALA A 87 -9.65 9.42 -6.34
N ILE A 88 -8.74 9.69 -7.28
CA ILE A 88 -8.96 9.43 -8.71
C ILE A 88 -9.14 7.93 -8.95
N VAL A 89 -8.23 7.09 -8.42
CA VAL A 89 -8.32 5.63 -8.57
C VAL A 89 -9.63 5.11 -7.99
N LYS A 90 -9.99 5.53 -6.78
CA LYS A 90 -11.24 5.14 -6.14
C LYS A 90 -12.47 5.53 -6.95
N ARG A 91 -12.48 6.71 -7.58
CA ARG A 91 -13.57 7.14 -8.46
C ARG A 91 -13.66 6.27 -9.71
N SER A 92 -12.53 5.94 -10.32
CA SER A 92 -12.48 5.15 -11.57
C SER A 92 -12.85 3.69 -11.35
N CYS A 93 -12.56 3.11 -10.18
CA CYS A 93 -12.81 1.71 -9.85
C CYS A 93 -14.01 1.49 -8.91
N GLY A 94 -14.58 2.55 -8.32
CA GLY A 94 -15.59 2.45 -7.26
C GLY A 94 -16.98 2.02 -7.73
N SER A 95 -17.23 1.91 -9.03
CA SER A 95 -18.50 1.44 -9.60
C SER A 95 -18.58 -0.08 -9.76
N GLU A 96 -17.50 -0.82 -9.55
CA GLU A 96 -17.53 -2.29 -9.58
C GLU A 96 -17.99 -2.84 -8.23
N GLN A 97 -19.29 -3.04 -8.07
CA GLN A 97 -19.82 -3.76 -6.92
C GLN A 97 -19.32 -5.19 -6.92
N ALA A 98 -18.83 -5.65 -5.77
CA ALA A 98 -18.51 -7.06 -5.56
C ALA A 98 -19.75 -7.93 -5.87
N PRO A 99 -19.62 -9.00 -6.68
CA PRO A 99 -20.74 -9.88 -7.00
C PRO A 99 -21.42 -10.42 -5.75
N ASP A 100 -22.76 -10.47 -5.74
CA ASP A 100 -23.55 -10.88 -4.57
C ASP A 100 -23.17 -12.25 -4.01
N VAL A 101 -22.75 -13.16 -4.89
CA VAL A 101 -22.27 -14.50 -4.52
C VAL A 101 -21.00 -14.41 -3.66
N LEU A 102 -20.05 -13.55 -4.05
CA LEU A 102 -18.82 -13.35 -3.29
C LEU A 102 -19.12 -12.71 -1.94
N ARG A 103 -19.95 -11.67 -1.92
CA ARG A 103 -20.39 -11.01 -0.68
C ARG A 103 -21.05 -12.01 0.28
N SER A 104 -22.01 -12.79 -0.21
CA SER A 104 -22.73 -13.79 0.59
C SER A 104 -21.81 -14.87 1.13
N THR A 105 -20.86 -15.33 0.31
CA THR A 105 -19.85 -16.33 0.71
C THR A 105 -18.95 -15.81 1.83
N ILE A 106 -18.44 -14.58 1.69
CA ILE A 106 -17.58 -13.95 2.70
C ILE A 106 -18.34 -13.79 4.03
N MET A 107 -19.56 -13.22 3.98
CA MET A 107 -20.37 -12.99 5.18
C MET A 107 -20.74 -14.30 5.90
N SER A 108 -21.05 -15.36 5.14
CA SER A 108 -21.30 -16.68 5.71
C SER A 108 -20.07 -17.22 6.45
N ARG A 109 -18.88 -17.17 5.83
CA ARG A 109 -17.64 -17.64 6.47
C ARG A 109 -17.27 -16.86 7.72
N ILE A 110 -17.38 -15.52 7.69
CA ILE A 110 -17.14 -14.67 8.86
C ILE A 110 -18.10 -15.05 10.00
N SER A 111 -19.38 -15.24 9.70
CA SER A 111 -20.39 -15.57 10.71
C SER A 111 -20.17 -16.96 11.33
N LEU A 112 -19.71 -17.94 10.54
CA LEU A 112 -19.38 -19.28 11.06
C LEU A 112 -18.24 -19.24 12.08
N THR A 113 -17.18 -18.47 11.82
CA THR A 113 -16.03 -18.35 12.73
C THR A 113 -16.41 -17.69 14.06
N VAL A 114 -17.37 -16.77 14.06
CA VAL A 114 -17.85 -16.14 15.31
C VAL A 114 -18.56 -17.16 16.21
N VAL A 115 -19.38 -18.06 15.66
CA VAL A 115 -20.13 -19.06 16.43
C VAL A 115 -19.21 -20.06 17.14
N GLU A 116 -18.11 -20.46 16.51
CA GLU A 116 -17.17 -21.46 17.07
C GLU A 116 -16.39 -20.91 18.27
N LEU A 117 -16.11 -19.60 18.31
CA LEU A 117 -15.44 -18.94 19.43
C LEU A 117 -16.35 -18.76 20.65
N GLU A 118 -17.66 -18.62 20.45
CA GLU A 118 -18.64 -18.46 21.55
C GLU A 118 -19.00 -19.80 22.22
N GLN A 119 -18.92 -20.93 21.50
CA GLN A 119 -19.26 -22.26 22.03
C GLN A 119 -18.10 -22.96 22.77
N GLY A 120 -16.88 -22.40 22.70
CA GLY A 120 -15.67 -22.94 23.33
C GLY A 120 -15.23 -22.23 24.62
N ARG A 121 -16.08 -21.42 25.24
CA ARG A 121 -15.79 -20.68 26.48
C ARG A 121 -16.67 -21.12 27.65
#